data_AF-A0A947Z7P6-F1
#
_entry.id   AF-A0A947Z7P6-F1
#
_cell.length_a   1.000
_cell.length_b   1.000
_cell.length_c   1.000
_cell.angle_alpha   90.00
_cell.angle_beta   90.00
_cell.angle_gamma   90.00
#
_symmetry.space_group_name_H-M   'P 1'
#
loop_
_entity.id
_entity.type
_entity.pdbx_description
1 polymer ?
#
loop_
_entity_poly.entity_id
_entity_poly.type
_entity_poly.pdbx_seq_one_letter_code
_entity_poly.pdbx_strand_id
1 'polypeptide(L)'
;GVEKTKGKNGIIVLGLMEISYLESLEDSARKEAIKTLLELKPACIILTKGLVANPDLMEACAASQLPLLATSLNTGDLLDKLSLFLEEFTREITRVHGVLLDVLGIGVILQGPSGIGKSEIALELITRGHRLVADDTVEIHKHHPSTLQGMGTPVVKQHMEIRGLGILSIKELFGPSAVRDRKKIELIVELEEWDPEQEYERLGLDERTKTILDVPLPTILLPVRPGRSMATIIEVAARDRLLKQRGIHSARAFQKRLNKALLSQGDQVLFEEDIE
;
A
#
# COMPACT_ATOMS: atom_id res chain seq x y z
N GLY A 1 -34.20 -2.62 4.78
CA GLY A 1 -33.31 -3.70 5.22
C GLY A 1 -32.12 -3.06 5.87
N VAL A 2 -32.01 -3.14 7.19
CA VAL A 2 -30.87 -2.58 7.92
C VAL A 2 -29.78 -3.64 7.96
N GLU A 3 -28.67 -3.39 7.28
CA GLU A 3 -27.49 -4.25 7.32
C GLU A 3 -26.94 -4.29 8.75
N LYS A 4 -27.05 -5.47 9.37
CA LYS A 4 -26.57 -5.77 10.72
C LYS A 4 -25.08 -6.08 10.66
N THR A 5 -24.24 -5.07 10.69
CA THR A 5 -22.85 -5.21 11.14
C THR A 5 -22.75 -4.59 12.54
N LYS A 6 -23.00 -5.41 13.55
CA LYS A 6 -22.84 -5.09 14.97
C LYS A 6 -21.36 -4.82 15.29
N GLY A 7 -20.89 -3.61 15.04
CA GLY A 7 -19.74 -3.04 15.75
C GLY A 7 -20.24 -2.27 16.96
N LYS A 8 -19.80 -2.60 18.17
CA LYS A 8 -19.92 -1.66 19.31
C LYS A 8 -19.21 -0.36 18.88
N ASN A 9 -19.82 0.81 19.12
CA ASN A 9 -19.30 2.14 18.75
C ASN A 9 -19.29 2.50 17.25
N GLY A 10 -20.30 2.11 16.46
CA GLY A 10 -20.47 2.57 15.07
C GLY A 10 -21.07 3.99 14.93
N ILE A 11 -20.95 4.60 13.75
CA ILE A 11 -21.69 5.84 13.40
C ILE A 11 -23.05 5.43 12.81
N ILE A 12 -24.14 5.99 13.33
CA ILE A 12 -25.49 5.76 12.79
C ILE A 12 -25.87 6.93 11.89
N VAL A 13 -26.32 6.63 10.68
CA VAL A 13 -26.81 7.63 9.73
C VAL A 13 -28.32 7.47 9.59
N LEU A 14 -29.06 8.55 9.85
CA LEU A 14 -30.51 8.62 9.68
C LEU A 14 -30.85 9.48 8.47
N GLY A 15 -31.44 8.85 7.45
CA GLY A 15 -31.95 9.54 6.28
C GLY A 15 -33.45 9.80 6.36
N LEU A 16 -34.02 10.20 5.22
CA LEU A 16 -35.44 10.52 5.12
C LEU A 16 -36.32 9.34 5.53
N MET A 17 -35.98 8.12 5.10
CA MET A 17 -36.79 6.93 5.41
C MET A 17 -36.81 6.64 6.91
N GLU A 18 -35.65 6.73 7.56
CA GLU A 18 -35.52 6.46 8.99
C GLU A 18 -36.23 7.52 9.84
N ILE A 19 -36.11 8.79 9.47
CA ILE A 19 -36.80 9.89 10.17
C ILE A 19 -38.31 9.82 9.95
N SER A 20 -38.78 9.64 8.72
CA SER A 20 -40.22 9.50 8.44
C SER A 20 -40.82 8.27 9.11
N TYR A 21 -40.06 7.19 9.25
CA TYR A 21 -40.50 6.04 10.04
C TYR A 21 -40.69 6.41 11.52
N LEU A 22 -39.72 7.09 12.14
CA LEU A 22 -39.86 7.55 13.53
C LEU A 22 -41.06 8.49 13.72
N GLU A 23 -41.30 9.40 12.78
CA GLU A 23 -42.44 10.32 12.81
C GLU A 23 -43.80 9.61 12.62
N SER A 24 -43.83 8.47 11.94
CA SER A 24 -45.05 7.68 11.75
C SER A 24 -45.49 6.87 12.98
N LEU A 25 -44.60 6.73 13.98
CA LEU A 25 -44.87 5.96 15.19
C LEU A 25 -45.60 6.79 16.25
N GLU A 26 -46.51 6.14 16.97
CA GLU A 26 -47.10 6.69 18.20
C GLU A 26 -46.02 6.94 19.28
N ASP A 27 -46.30 7.86 20.21
CA ASP A 27 -45.32 8.36 21.18
C ASP A 27 -44.61 7.26 22.00
N SER A 28 -45.35 6.23 22.45
CA SER A 28 -44.79 5.11 23.20
C SER A 28 -43.83 4.27 22.34
N ALA A 29 -44.26 3.91 21.13
CA ALA A 29 -43.48 3.13 20.18
C ALA A 29 -42.25 3.90 19.68
N ARG A 30 -42.36 5.22 19.46
CA ARG A 30 -41.26 6.08 19.05
C ARG A 30 -40.16 6.15 20.11
N LYS A 31 -40.55 6.35 21.38
CA LYS A 31 -39.60 6.35 22.51
C LYS A 31 -38.91 5.00 22.69
N GLU A 32 -39.63 3.91 22.51
CA GLU A 32 -39.04 2.56 22.54
C GLU A 32 -38.04 2.35 21.39
N ALA A 33 -38.40 2.73 20.15
CA ALA A 33 -37.51 2.63 19.01
C ALA A 33 -36.22 3.46 19.19
N ILE A 34 -36.34 4.69 19.70
CA ILE A 34 -35.18 5.54 20.03
C ILE A 34 -34.32 4.88 21.11
N LYS A 35 -34.93 4.34 22.16
CA LYS A 35 -34.19 3.62 23.20
C LYS A 35 -33.39 2.45 22.62
N THR A 36 -33.99 1.63 21.77
CA THR A 36 -33.30 0.52 21.09
C THR A 36 -32.15 1.02 20.22
N LEU A 37 -32.31 2.16 19.53
CA LEU A 37 -31.23 2.79 18.75
C LEU A 37 -30.04 3.16 19.65
N LEU A 38 -30.30 3.75 20.81
CA LEU A 38 -29.26 4.18 21.76
C LEU A 38 -28.59 3.00 22.47
N GLU A 39 -29.29 1.89 22.68
CA GLU A 39 -28.72 0.64 23.24
C GLU A 39 -27.62 0.03 22.36
N LEU A 40 -27.56 0.38 21.07
CA LEU A 40 -26.44 0.02 20.19
C LEU A 40 -25.12 0.69 20.58
N LYS A 41 -25.17 1.71 21.45
CA LYS A 41 -24.02 2.53 21.87
C LYS A 41 -23.24 3.07 20.66
N PRO A 42 -23.89 3.83 19.77
CA PRO A 42 -23.19 4.46 18.66
C PRO A 42 -22.18 5.50 19.16
N ALA A 43 -21.16 5.78 18.35
CA ALA A 43 -20.23 6.88 18.60
C ALA A 43 -20.90 8.24 18.39
N CYS A 44 -21.78 8.34 17.39
CA CYS A 44 -22.66 9.48 17.12
C CYS A 44 -23.81 9.09 16.20
N ILE A 45 -24.81 9.95 16.11
CA ILE A 45 -25.91 9.88 15.14
C ILE A 45 -25.82 11.09 14.21
N ILE A 46 -25.94 10.87 12.90
CA ILE A 46 -25.89 11.91 11.87
C ILE A 46 -27.19 11.91 11.06
N LEU A 47 -27.87 13.05 11.01
CA LEU A 47 -29.01 13.29 10.12
C LEU A 47 -28.55 13.83 8.77
N THR A 48 -29.08 13.29 7.69
CA THR A 48 -28.76 13.72 6.32
C THR A 48 -29.80 14.67 5.74
N LYS A 49 -29.53 15.23 4.56
CA LYS A 49 -30.46 16.05 3.76
C LYS A 49 -31.02 17.28 4.48
N GLY A 50 -30.33 17.79 5.50
CA GLY A 50 -30.78 18.93 6.30
C GLY A 50 -32.01 18.61 7.16
N LEU A 51 -32.27 17.32 7.42
CA LEU A 51 -33.38 16.89 8.27
C LEU A 51 -33.16 17.36 9.71
N VAL A 52 -34.27 17.68 10.37
CA VAL A 52 -34.31 18.08 11.77
C VAL A 52 -34.76 16.88 12.59
N ALA A 53 -34.07 16.63 13.71
CA ALA A 53 -34.44 15.56 14.61
C ALA A 53 -35.74 15.87 15.34
N ASN A 54 -36.56 14.85 15.57
CA ASN A 54 -37.73 14.96 16.45
C ASN A 54 -37.28 15.29 17.90
N PRO A 55 -38.06 16.08 18.68
CA PRO A 55 -37.78 16.38 20.08
C PRO A 55 -37.42 15.17 20.94
N ASP A 56 -38.12 14.03 20.80
CA ASP A 56 -37.82 12.82 21.57
C ASP A 56 -36.41 12.29 21.30
N LEU A 57 -35.93 12.38 20.06
CA LEU A 57 -34.58 11.95 19.69
C LEU A 57 -33.54 12.93 20.23
N MET A 58 -33.81 14.23 20.18
CA MET A 58 -32.93 15.26 20.74
C MET A 58 -32.77 15.10 22.25
N GLU A 59 -33.89 14.93 22.97
CA GLU A 59 -33.89 14.72 24.43
C GLU A 59 -33.16 13.43 24.81
N ALA A 60 -33.42 12.32 24.11
CA ALA A 60 -32.77 11.05 24.38
C ALA A 60 -31.25 11.11 24.14
N CYS A 61 -30.81 11.77 23.07
CA CYS A 61 -29.39 11.97 22.77
C CYS A 61 -28.72 12.86 23.83
N ALA A 62 -29.38 13.96 24.23
CA ALA A 62 -28.88 14.85 25.27
C ALA A 62 -28.74 14.15 26.63
N ALA A 63 -29.76 13.40 27.04
CA ALA A 63 -29.75 12.63 28.29
C ALA A 63 -28.64 11.56 28.32
N SER A 64 -28.29 11.02 27.16
CA SER A 64 -27.27 9.97 27.01
C SER A 64 -25.89 10.52 26.60
N GLN A 65 -25.72 11.84 26.54
CA GLN A 65 -24.51 12.52 26.07
C GLN A 65 -24.02 12.02 24.70
N LEU A 66 -24.94 11.62 23.84
CA LEU A 66 -24.64 11.10 22.50
C LEU A 66 -24.62 12.26 21.49
N PRO A 67 -23.52 12.48 20.75
CA PRO A 67 -23.47 13.53 19.73
C PRO A 67 -24.51 13.29 18.62
N LEU A 68 -25.39 14.27 18.44
CA LEU A 68 -26.38 14.34 17.38
C LEU A 68 -25.96 15.42 16.39
N LEU A 69 -25.60 15.01 15.17
CA LEU A 69 -25.06 15.88 14.12
C LEU A 69 -26.05 15.95 12.96
N ALA A 70 -26.00 17.02 12.18
CA ALA A 70 -26.81 17.16 10.97
C ALA A 70 -25.95 17.67 9.81
N THR A 71 -26.26 17.20 8.59
CA THR A 71 -25.62 17.65 7.36
C THR A 71 -26.65 17.83 6.24
N SER A 72 -26.39 18.75 5.34
CA SER A 72 -27.17 18.95 4.11
C SER A 72 -26.85 17.92 3.02
N LEU A 73 -25.79 17.12 3.18
CA LEU A 73 -25.42 16.07 2.23
C LEU A 73 -26.50 15.00 2.12
N ASN A 74 -26.64 14.40 0.94
CA ASN A 74 -27.46 13.21 0.78
C ASN A 74 -26.80 12.01 1.50
N THR A 75 -27.57 10.93 1.73
CA THR A 75 -27.08 9.76 2.47
C THR A 75 -25.91 9.05 1.77
N GLY A 76 -25.93 8.93 0.44
CA GLY A 76 -24.85 8.29 -0.31
C GLY A 76 -23.53 9.07 -0.20
N ASP A 77 -23.57 10.38 -0.49
CA ASP A 77 -22.42 11.28 -0.42
C ASP A 77 -21.80 11.32 0.99
N LEU A 78 -22.64 11.28 2.02
CA LEU A 78 -22.17 11.23 3.41
C LEU A 78 -21.44 9.90 3.67
N LEU A 79 -22.02 8.77 3.28
CA LEU A 79 -21.43 7.45 3.49
C LEU A 79 -20.11 7.28 2.73
N ASP A 80 -20.01 7.81 1.50
CA ASP A 80 -18.77 7.78 0.74
C ASP A 80 -17.67 8.60 1.42
N LYS A 81 -17.99 9.81 1.88
CA LYS A 81 -17.03 10.68 2.60
C LYS A 81 -16.64 10.12 3.96
N LEU A 82 -17.60 9.56 4.70
CA LEU A 82 -17.34 8.92 5.99
C LEU A 82 -16.47 7.68 5.83
N SER A 83 -16.75 6.85 4.82
CA SER A 83 -15.92 5.67 4.53
C SER A 83 -14.49 6.08 4.25
N LEU A 84 -14.27 7.04 3.34
CA LEU A 84 -12.93 7.55 3.03
C LEU A 84 -12.22 8.13 4.26
N PHE A 85 -12.93 8.91 5.08
CA PHE A 85 -12.40 9.48 6.31
C PHE A 85 -12.03 8.39 7.31
N LEU A 86 -12.93 7.45 7.59
CA LEU A 86 -12.67 6.36 8.52
C LEU A 86 -11.52 5.48 8.04
N GLU A 87 -11.45 5.15 6.76
CA GLU A 87 -10.33 4.43 6.15
C GLU A 87 -8.98 5.16 6.30
N GLU A 88 -8.99 6.49 6.30
CA GLU A 88 -7.79 7.29 6.55
C GLU A 88 -7.41 7.32 8.03
N PHE A 89 -8.38 7.48 8.93
CA PHE A 89 -8.15 7.60 10.38
C PHE A 89 -7.88 6.26 11.08
N THR A 90 -8.39 5.16 10.53
CA THR A 90 -8.17 3.79 11.06
C THR A 90 -7.04 3.07 10.35
N ARG A 91 -6.28 3.77 9.51
CA ARG A 91 -5.24 3.16 8.70
C ARG A 91 -4.13 2.59 9.57
N GLU A 92 -3.75 1.35 9.30
CA GLU A 92 -2.52 0.79 9.86
C GLU A 92 -1.30 1.51 9.28
N ILE A 93 -0.41 1.97 10.16
CA ILE A 93 0.82 2.69 9.82
C ILE A 93 2.00 1.94 10.44
N THR A 94 3.06 1.77 9.67
CA THR A 94 4.37 1.32 10.17
C THR A 94 5.49 2.16 9.58
N ARG A 95 6.70 2.01 10.11
CA ARG A 95 7.91 2.65 9.59
C ARG A 95 8.96 1.60 9.33
N VAL A 96 9.65 1.74 8.20
CA VAL A 96 10.77 0.87 7.85
C VAL A 96 11.97 1.73 7.48
N HIS A 97 13.16 1.26 7.86
CA HIS A 97 14.40 1.89 7.44
C HIS A 97 14.73 1.46 6.00
N GLY A 98 15.09 2.43 5.16
CA GLY A 98 15.36 2.22 3.75
C GLY A 98 15.06 3.44 2.90
N VAL A 99 15.17 3.28 1.59
CA VAL A 99 14.94 4.35 0.60
C VAL A 99 13.81 3.96 -0.32
N LEU A 100 12.79 4.80 -0.46
CA LEU A 100 11.67 4.57 -1.37
C LEU A 100 11.81 5.43 -2.62
N LEU A 101 11.77 4.80 -3.78
CA LEU A 101 11.91 5.42 -5.09
C LEU A 101 10.74 5.05 -6.01
N ASP A 102 10.43 5.95 -6.94
CA ASP A 102 9.59 5.67 -8.11
C ASP A 102 10.48 5.39 -9.31
N VAL A 103 10.68 4.11 -9.62
CA VAL A 103 11.55 3.63 -10.71
C VAL A 103 10.67 3.13 -11.84
N LEU A 104 10.67 3.84 -12.98
CA LEU A 104 9.84 3.51 -14.15
C LEU A 104 8.34 3.32 -13.84
N GLY A 105 7.83 4.02 -12.82
CA GLY A 105 6.43 3.88 -12.40
C GLY A 105 6.18 2.80 -11.36
N ILE A 106 7.19 2.02 -10.95
CA ILE A 106 7.12 1.03 -9.87
C ILE A 106 7.67 1.64 -8.58
N GLY A 107 6.94 1.50 -7.47
CA GLY A 107 7.49 1.86 -6.16
C GLY A 107 8.44 0.79 -5.64
N VAL A 108 9.72 1.13 -5.54
CA VAL A 108 10.80 0.25 -5.10
C VAL A 108 11.33 0.73 -3.76
N ILE A 109 11.32 -0.14 -2.76
CA ILE A 109 12.00 0.13 -1.49
C ILE A 109 13.35 -0.58 -1.45
N LEU A 110 14.42 0.19 -1.22
CA LEU A 110 15.77 -0.30 -1.01
C LEU A 110 16.00 -0.50 0.49
N GLN A 111 16.27 -1.74 0.89
CA GLN A 111 16.61 -2.11 2.26
C GLN A 111 18.01 -2.72 2.30
N GLY A 112 18.63 -2.75 3.47
CA GLY A 112 19.96 -3.33 3.65
C GLY A 112 20.73 -2.67 4.79
N PRO A 113 21.91 -3.20 5.16
CA PRO A 113 22.77 -2.67 6.21
C PRO A 113 23.07 -1.17 6.06
N SER A 114 23.41 -0.51 7.19
CA SER A 114 23.87 0.87 7.15
C SER A 114 25.22 0.96 6.42
N GLY A 115 25.39 1.96 5.55
CA GLY A 115 26.62 2.16 4.79
C GLY A 115 26.81 1.27 3.56
N ILE A 116 25.86 0.39 3.23
CA ILE A 116 25.94 -0.46 2.02
C ILE A 116 25.80 0.30 0.69
N GLY A 117 25.44 1.59 0.74
CA GLY A 117 25.29 2.44 -0.45
C GLY A 117 23.85 2.73 -0.87
N LYS A 118 22.84 2.55 0.01
CA LYS A 118 21.42 2.74 -0.36
C LYS A 118 21.15 4.14 -0.94
N SER A 119 21.66 5.19 -0.30
CA SER A 119 21.44 6.58 -0.69
C SER A 119 22.25 6.95 -1.94
N GLU A 120 23.45 6.40 -2.10
CA GLU A 120 24.28 6.56 -3.31
C GLU A 120 23.62 5.90 -4.53
N ILE A 121 23.06 4.70 -4.38
CA ILE A 121 22.30 4.02 -5.44
C ILE A 121 21.02 4.79 -5.78
N ALA A 122 20.34 5.33 -4.76
CA ALA A 122 19.16 6.16 -4.95
C ALA A 122 19.50 7.45 -5.71
N LEU A 123 20.62 8.10 -5.38
CA LEU A 123 21.11 9.27 -6.12
C LEU A 123 21.45 8.93 -7.57
N GLU A 124 22.09 7.78 -7.84
CA GLU A 124 22.33 7.30 -9.20
C GLU A 124 21.00 7.10 -9.96
N LEU A 125 19.97 6.53 -9.32
CA LEU A 125 18.64 6.41 -9.94
C LEU A 125 17.98 7.77 -10.21
N ILE A 126 18.10 8.73 -9.30
CA ILE A 126 17.56 10.08 -9.47
C ILE A 126 18.23 10.79 -10.65
N THR A 127 19.55 10.71 -10.77
CA THR A 127 20.28 11.28 -11.92
C THR A 127 19.88 10.66 -13.26
N ARG A 128 19.34 9.44 -13.26
CA ARG A 128 18.75 8.76 -14.43
C ARG A 128 17.28 9.11 -14.67
N GLY A 129 16.69 10.02 -13.89
CA GLY A 129 15.32 10.52 -14.07
C GLY A 129 14.26 9.83 -13.22
N HIS A 130 14.65 8.95 -12.28
CA HIS A 130 13.73 8.38 -11.29
C HIS A 130 13.47 9.35 -10.15
N ARG A 131 12.49 9.06 -9.30
CA ARG A 131 12.01 10.04 -8.30
C ARG A 131 12.18 9.54 -6.88
N LEU A 132 12.77 10.36 -6.02
CA LEU A 132 12.84 10.10 -4.58
C LEU A 132 11.45 10.27 -3.96
N VAL A 133 11.06 9.33 -3.11
CA VAL A 133 9.86 9.44 -2.27
C VAL A 133 10.25 9.67 -0.82
N ALA A 134 11.19 8.88 -0.32
CA ALA A 134 11.70 8.94 1.04
C ALA A 134 13.13 8.38 1.09
N ASP A 135 13.97 8.96 1.95
CA ASP A 135 15.30 8.47 2.30
C ASP A 135 15.35 8.20 3.80
N ASP A 136 16.20 7.25 4.21
CA ASP A 136 16.38 6.73 5.58
C ASP A 136 15.14 6.09 6.23
N THR A 137 14.05 6.83 6.42
CA THR A 137 12.83 6.37 7.11
C THR A 137 11.62 6.51 6.21
N VAL A 138 10.99 5.37 5.86
CA VAL A 138 9.78 5.31 5.05
C VAL A 138 8.58 5.04 5.94
N GLU A 139 7.62 5.95 5.97
CA GLU A 139 6.32 5.74 6.60
C GLU A 139 5.40 5.02 5.62
N ILE A 140 4.85 3.87 6.03
CA ILE A 140 4.06 2.98 5.20
C ILE A 140 2.64 2.90 5.74
N HIS A 141 1.69 3.21 4.86
CA HIS A 141 0.26 3.26 5.10
C HIS A 141 -0.41 2.10 4.35
N LYS A 142 -1.14 1.24 5.05
CA LYS A 142 -1.92 0.17 4.41
C LYS A 142 -3.27 0.70 3.95
N HIS A 143 -3.50 0.73 2.66
CA HIS A 143 -4.79 1.02 2.05
C HIS A 143 -5.53 -0.27 1.70
N HIS A 144 -6.86 -0.22 1.81
CA HIS A 144 -7.79 -1.32 1.60
C HIS A 144 -7.51 -2.13 0.31
N PRO A 145 -7.61 -3.48 0.32
CA PRO A 145 -7.29 -4.40 1.42
C PRO A 145 -5.81 -4.84 1.40
N SER A 146 -5.05 -4.50 0.34
CA SER A 146 -3.72 -5.07 0.09
C SER A 146 -2.76 -4.11 -0.62
N THR A 147 -2.99 -2.80 -0.50
CA THR A 147 -2.14 -1.79 -1.15
C THR A 147 -1.32 -1.07 -0.10
N LEU A 148 0.01 -1.09 -0.23
CA LEU A 148 0.88 -0.30 0.63
C LEU A 148 1.27 1.00 -0.08
N GLN A 149 1.11 2.12 0.58
CA GLN A 149 1.59 3.42 0.13
C GLN A 149 2.68 3.90 1.07
N GLY A 150 3.85 4.23 0.53
CA GLY A 150 4.96 4.79 1.29
C GLY A 150 5.13 6.28 1.04
N MET A 151 5.62 6.99 2.05
CA MET A 151 5.95 8.42 2.03
C MET A 151 7.12 8.73 2.97
N GLY A 152 7.78 9.87 2.74
CA GLY A 152 8.81 10.38 3.65
C GLY A 152 8.20 11.07 4.86
N THR A 153 8.92 11.09 5.97
CA THR A 153 8.48 11.84 7.16
C THR A 153 8.57 13.35 6.90
N PRO A 154 7.73 14.20 7.54
CA PRO A 154 7.72 15.63 7.30
C PRO A 154 9.06 16.34 7.55
N VAL A 155 9.87 15.82 8.48
CA VAL A 155 11.12 16.45 8.94
C VAL A 155 12.24 16.33 7.91
N VAL A 156 12.40 15.17 7.27
CA VAL A 156 13.47 14.88 6.29
C VAL A 156 12.96 14.77 4.86
N LYS A 157 11.75 15.29 4.61
CA LYS A 157 11.08 15.22 3.31
C LYS A 157 11.99 15.78 2.21
N GLN A 158 12.20 15.02 1.14
CA GLN A 158 12.96 15.41 -0.06
C GLN A 158 14.45 15.73 0.17
N HIS A 159 14.98 15.43 1.35
CA HIS A 159 16.40 15.53 1.65
C HIS A 159 17.04 14.15 1.62
N MET A 160 18.33 14.10 1.36
CA MET A 160 19.12 12.87 1.35
C MET A 160 20.48 13.15 1.98
N GLU A 161 20.94 12.29 2.89
CA GLU A 161 22.29 12.36 3.43
C GLU A 161 23.23 11.53 2.54
N ILE A 162 24.29 12.16 2.03
CA ILE A 162 25.35 11.46 1.29
C ILE A 162 26.67 11.65 2.04
N ARG A 163 27.33 10.55 2.37
CA ARG A 163 28.61 10.59 3.07
C ARG A 163 29.65 11.34 2.23
N GLY A 164 30.33 12.29 2.86
CA GLY A 164 31.31 13.16 2.19
C GLY A 164 30.71 14.41 1.52
N LEU A 165 29.39 14.48 1.31
CA LEU A 165 28.70 15.66 0.79
C LEU A 165 27.79 16.33 1.84
N GLY A 166 27.27 15.58 2.80
CA GLY A 166 26.30 16.05 3.80
C GLY A 166 24.86 15.89 3.33
N ILE A 167 23.97 16.72 3.89
CA ILE A 167 22.53 16.70 3.58
C ILE A 167 22.28 17.51 2.31
N LEU A 168 21.66 16.87 1.32
CA LEU A 168 21.32 17.44 0.02
C LEU A 168 19.80 17.61 -0.12
N SER A 169 19.36 18.73 -0.69
CA SER A 169 17.96 18.88 -1.11
C SER A 169 17.80 18.38 -2.54
N ILE A 170 17.13 17.24 -2.71
CA ILE A 170 16.95 16.61 -4.02
C ILE A 170 16.07 17.46 -4.94
N LYS A 171 15.03 18.09 -4.37
CA LYS A 171 14.12 18.96 -5.12
C LYS A 171 14.83 20.20 -5.69
N GLU A 172 15.71 20.82 -4.90
CA GLU A 172 16.43 22.02 -5.35
C GLU A 172 17.51 21.68 -6.38
N LEU A 173 18.18 20.52 -6.24
CA LEU A 173 19.25 20.09 -7.15
C LEU A 173 18.72 19.55 -8.49
N PHE A 174 17.65 18.75 -8.47
CA PHE A 174 17.16 18.00 -9.64
C PHE A 174 15.75 18.42 -10.09
N GLY A 175 15.17 19.42 -9.43
CA GLY A 175 13.86 19.96 -9.74
C GLY A 175 12.69 19.17 -9.15
N PRO A 176 11.46 19.71 -9.24
CA PRO A 176 10.26 19.10 -8.67
C PRO A 176 9.89 17.75 -9.29
N SER A 177 10.37 17.45 -10.49
CA SER A 177 10.14 16.15 -11.16
C SER A 177 10.96 15.00 -10.55
N ALA A 178 12.03 15.29 -9.83
CA ALA A 178 12.91 14.30 -9.20
C ALA A 178 12.40 13.80 -7.84
N VAL A 179 11.27 14.32 -7.37
CA VAL A 179 10.68 13.95 -6.08
C VAL A 179 9.21 13.60 -6.23
N ARG A 180 8.68 12.82 -5.29
CA ARG A 180 7.26 12.46 -5.23
C ARG A 180 6.85 12.32 -3.77
N ASP A 181 5.70 12.86 -3.38
CA ASP A 181 5.29 12.85 -1.97
C ASP A 181 4.92 11.46 -1.44
N ARG A 182 4.34 10.63 -2.31
CA ARG A 182 3.85 9.29 -1.97
C ARG A 182 3.90 8.37 -3.16
N LYS A 183 4.12 7.08 -2.90
CA LYS A 183 4.16 6.05 -3.95
C LYS A 183 3.64 4.72 -3.43
N LYS A 184 2.86 4.01 -4.26
CA LYS A 184 2.48 2.62 -4.01
C LYS A 184 3.74 1.74 -4.00
N ILE A 185 3.93 0.92 -2.98
CA ILE A 185 5.07 0.01 -2.85
C ILE A 185 4.73 -1.30 -3.57
N GLU A 186 5.60 -1.74 -4.46
CA GLU A 186 5.33 -2.86 -5.37
C GLU A 186 6.50 -3.86 -5.48
N LEU A 187 7.68 -3.49 -4.99
CA LEU A 187 8.90 -4.28 -4.99
C LEU A 187 9.79 -3.89 -3.80
N ILE A 188 10.31 -4.88 -3.09
CA ILE A 188 11.40 -4.74 -2.12
C ILE A 188 12.69 -5.20 -2.77
N VAL A 189 13.73 -4.38 -2.71
CA VAL A 189 15.10 -4.75 -3.07
C VAL A 189 15.93 -4.74 -1.79
N GLU A 190 16.34 -5.92 -1.35
CA GLU A 190 17.26 -6.09 -0.23
C GLU A 190 18.69 -6.11 -0.78
N LEU A 191 19.49 -5.18 -0.31
CA LEU A 191 20.91 -5.10 -0.60
C LEU A 191 21.66 -5.85 0.50
N GLU A 192 22.59 -6.70 0.08
CA GLU A 192 23.51 -7.38 0.99
C GLU A 192 24.94 -7.25 0.50
N GLU A 193 25.89 -7.43 1.42
CA GLU A 193 27.29 -7.51 1.05
C GLU A 193 27.50 -8.76 0.20
N TRP A 194 28.32 -8.64 -0.82
CA TRP A 194 28.60 -9.79 -1.65
C TRP A 194 29.48 -10.80 -0.92
N ASP A 195 29.04 -12.06 -0.93
CA ASP A 195 29.76 -13.20 -0.39
C ASP A 195 30.20 -14.16 -1.52
N PRO A 196 31.50 -14.45 -1.70
CA PRO A 196 31.97 -15.48 -2.63
C PRO A 196 31.48 -16.89 -2.35
N GLU A 197 31.18 -17.21 -1.09
CA GLU A 197 30.80 -18.56 -0.66
C GLU A 197 29.30 -18.80 -0.85
N GLN A 198 28.51 -17.73 -1.03
CA GLN A 198 27.07 -17.83 -1.23
C GLN A 198 26.71 -18.04 -2.71
N GLU A 199 25.91 -19.08 -2.99
CA GLU A 199 25.31 -19.25 -4.31
C GLU A 199 24.12 -18.30 -4.51
N TYR A 200 24.26 -17.42 -5.49
CA TYR A 200 23.18 -16.53 -5.92
C TYR A 200 22.31 -17.17 -6.98
N GLU A 201 21.00 -16.96 -6.85
CA GLU A 201 20.01 -17.49 -7.79
C GLU A 201 20.20 -16.92 -9.20
N ARG A 202 20.23 -17.80 -10.20
CA ARG A 202 20.56 -17.44 -11.60
C ARG A 202 19.35 -17.37 -12.54
N LEU A 203 18.28 -18.09 -12.21
CA LEU A 203 17.12 -18.27 -13.08
C LEU A 203 15.94 -17.36 -12.71
N GLY A 204 15.88 -16.87 -11.47
CA GLY A 204 14.78 -16.04 -10.97
C GLY A 204 13.45 -16.78 -10.99
N LEU A 205 13.47 -18.06 -10.62
CA LEU A 205 12.30 -18.94 -10.57
C LEU A 205 11.65 -18.89 -9.19
N ASP A 206 12.42 -18.61 -8.14
CA ASP A 206 11.91 -18.51 -6.78
C ASP A 206 11.33 -17.10 -6.54
N GLU A 207 10.02 -17.04 -6.33
CA GLU A 207 9.34 -15.79 -5.97
C GLU A 207 9.47 -15.57 -4.45
N ARG A 208 10.52 -14.86 -4.04
CA ARG A 208 10.65 -14.43 -2.65
C ARG A 208 9.65 -13.32 -2.34
N THR A 209 9.06 -13.37 -1.15
CA THR A 209 8.16 -12.34 -0.66
C THR A 209 8.49 -11.96 0.76
N LYS A 210 8.30 -10.69 1.11
CA LYS A 210 8.37 -10.19 2.48
C LYS A 210 7.09 -9.42 2.80
N THR A 211 6.59 -9.61 4.01
CA THR A 211 5.31 -9.06 4.44
C THR A 211 5.51 -7.74 5.19
N ILE A 212 4.74 -6.72 4.84
CA ILE A 212 4.62 -5.45 5.57
C ILE A 212 3.14 -5.20 5.82
N LEU A 213 2.72 -4.99 7.08
CA LEU A 213 1.31 -4.80 7.48
C LEU A 213 0.37 -5.87 6.87
N ASP A 214 0.79 -7.14 6.94
CA ASP A 214 0.12 -8.31 6.37
C ASP A 214 -0.02 -8.35 4.84
N VAL A 215 0.65 -7.44 4.12
CA VAL A 215 0.69 -7.44 2.66
C VAL A 215 2.01 -8.06 2.17
N PRO A 216 1.98 -9.20 1.45
CA PRO A 216 3.18 -9.79 0.86
C PRO A 216 3.62 -8.96 -0.35
N LEU A 217 4.87 -8.49 -0.33
CA LEU A 217 5.51 -7.81 -1.44
C LEU A 217 6.59 -8.71 -2.05
N PRO A 218 6.72 -8.74 -3.39
CA PRO A 218 7.86 -9.39 -4.03
C PRO A 218 9.17 -8.78 -3.54
N THR A 219 10.14 -9.63 -3.24
CA THR A 219 11.45 -9.23 -2.72
C THR A 219 12.54 -9.80 -3.60
N ILE A 220 13.54 -8.97 -3.92
CA ILE A 220 14.75 -9.40 -4.63
C ILE A 220 15.94 -9.09 -3.73
N LEU A 221 16.77 -10.10 -3.51
CA LEU A 221 18.04 -9.96 -2.81
C LEU A 221 19.14 -9.69 -3.83
N LEU A 222 19.85 -8.58 -3.70
CA LEU A 222 20.89 -8.14 -4.62
C LEU A 222 22.22 -7.94 -3.87
N PRO A 223 23.26 -8.70 -4.20
CA PRO A 223 24.59 -8.48 -3.65
C PRO A 223 25.24 -7.24 -4.25
N VAL A 224 25.75 -6.36 -3.40
CA VAL A 224 26.50 -5.17 -3.78
C VAL A 224 27.96 -5.55 -4.02
N ARG A 225 28.44 -5.32 -5.24
CA ARG A 225 29.83 -5.56 -5.66
C ARG A 225 30.40 -4.31 -6.33
N PRO A 226 31.65 -3.94 -6.05
CA PRO A 226 32.36 -2.92 -6.82
C PRO A 226 32.34 -3.24 -8.32
N GLY A 227 32.18 -2.20 -9.16
CA GLY A 227 32.13 -2.33 -10.62
C GLY A 227 30.78 -2.77 -11.21
N ARG A 228 29.79 -3.09 -10.36
CA ARG A 228 28.42 -3.40 -10.78
C ARG A 228 27.53 -2.18 -10.60
N SER A 229 26.89 -1.69 -11.68
CA SER A 229 25.90 -0.61 -11.55
C SER A 229 24.60 -1.17 -10.97
N MET A 230 24.40 -0.93 -9.67
CA MET A 230 23.20 -1.38 -8.95
C MET A 230 21.94 -0.67 -9.46
N ALA A 231 22.03 0.60 -9.83
CA ALA A 231 20.93 1.33 -10.46
C ALA A 231 20.40 0.61 -11.71
N THR A 232 21.29 0.17 -12.61
CA THR A 232 20.89 -0.58 -13.81
C THR A 232 20.14 -1.87 -13.47
N ILE A 233 20.57 -2.60 -12.44
CA ILE A 233 19.94 -3.86 -12.06
C ILE A 233 18.58 -3.61 -11.43
N ILE A 234 18.45 -2.56 -10.61
CA ILE A 234 17.18 -2.15 -10.03
C ILE A 234 16.19 -1.71 -11.11
N GLU A 235 16.65 -1.00 -12.15
CA GLU A 235 15.81 -0.67 -13.32
C GLU A 235 15.33 -1.93 -14.06
N VAL A 236 16.21 -2.91 -14.26
CA VAL A 236 15.84 -4.20 -14.88
C VAL A 236 14.83 -4.95 -13.99
N ALA A 237 15.01 -4.95 -12.67
CA ALA A 237 14.07 -5.54 -11.72
C ALA A 237 12.70 -4.84 -11.77
N ALA A 238 12.67 -3.51 -11.88
CA ALA A 238 11.43 -2.74 -12.06
C ALA A 238 10.74 -3.08 -13.39
N ARG A 239 11.50 -3.25 -14.49
CA ARG A 239 10.96 -3.71 -15.79
C ARG A 239 10.41 -5.13 -15.71
N ASP A 240 11.10 -6.05 -15.04
CA ASP A 240 10.61 -7.41 -14.83
C ASP A 240 9.32 -7.41 -14.00
N ARG A 241 9.24 -6.56 -12.97
CA ARG A 241 8.01 -6.36 -12.19
C ARG A 241 6.85 -5.86 -13.06
N LEU A 242 7.08 -4.89 -13.95
CA LEU A 242 6.09 -4.42 -14.92
C LEU A 242 5.61 -5.55 -15.86
N LEU A 243 6.53 -6.40 -16.33
CA LEU A 243 6.18 -7.55 -17.18
C LEU A 243 5.34 -8.58 -16.42
N LYS A 244 5.73 -8.93 -15.19
CA LYS A 244 4.97 -9.86 -14.32
C LYS A 244 3.58 -9.34 -14.01
N GLN A 245 3.42 -8.03 -13.77
CA GLN A 245 2.09 -7.40 -13.59
C GLN A 245 1.20 -7.50 -14.84
N ARG A 246 1.79 -7.64 -16.04
CA ARG A 246 1.09 -7.87 -17.31
C ARG A 246 0.93 -9.37 -17.63
N GLY A 247 1.27 -10.27 -16.71
CA GLY A 247 1.19 -11.72 -16.89
C GLY A 247 2.33 -12.34 -17.70
N ILE A 248 3.41 -11.59 -17.97
CA ILE A 248 4.57 -12.07 -18.73
C ILE A 248 5.65 -12.55 -17.76
N HIS A 249 5.96 -13.85 -17.77
CA HIS A 249 6.96 -14.48 -16.91
C HIS A 249 8.15 -15.02 -17.73
N SER A 250 9.17 -14.19 -17.95
CA SER A 250 10.32 -14.51 -18.81
C SER A 250 11.08 -15.77 -18.38
N ALA A 251 11.33 -15.95 -17.08
CA ALA A 251 12.03 -17.13 -16.55
C ALA A 251 11.25 -18.43 -16.82
N ARG A 252 9.93 -18.43 -16.58
CA ARG A 252 9.05 -19.58 -16.88
C ARG A 252 8.99 -19.87 -18.38
N ALA A 253 8.94 -18.84 -19.21
CA ALA A 253 8.97 -18.99 -20.67
C ALA A 253 10.29 -19.60 -21.15
N PHE A 254 11.42 -19.19 -20.56
CA PHE A 254 12.73 -19.75 -20.85
C PHE A 254 12.84 -21.21 -20.37
N GLN A 255 12.42 -21.52 -19.15
CA GLN A 255 12.43 -22.87 -18.61
C GLN A 255 11.59 -23.83 -19.48
N LYS A 256 10.41 -23.41 -19.93
CA LYS A 256 9.59 -24.20 -20.87
C LYS A 256 10.33 -24.48 -22.19
N ARG A 257 11.05 -23.50 -22.73
CA ARG A 257 11.86 -23.67 -23.95
C ARG A 257 13.05 -24.60 -23.73
N LEU A 258 13.73 -24.47 -22.60
CA LEU A 258 14.87 -25.33 -22.24
C LEU A 258 14.44 -26.78 -22.07
N ASN A 259 13.36 -27.03 -21.32
CA ASN A 259 12.81 -28.37 -21.14
C ASN A 259 12.37 -28.98 -22.48
N LYS A 260 11.76 -28.20 -23.36
CA LYS A 260 11.39 -28.66 -24.71
C LYS A 260 12.62 -29.05 -25.53
N ALA A 261 13.70 -28.27 -25.46
CA ALA A 261 14.94 -28.56 -26.19
C ALA A 261 15.64 -29.83 -25.66
N LEU A 262 15.66 -30.02 -24.33
CA LEU A 262 16.24 -31.22 -23.70
C LEU A 262 15.43 -32.49 -24.01
N LEU A 263 14.10 -32.42 -23.99
CA LEU A 263 13.24 -33.54 -24.39
C LEU A 263 13.43 -33.91 -25.87
N SER A 264 13.56 -32.92 -26.75
CA SER A 264 13.81 -33.19 -28.18
C SER A 264 15.20 -33.77 -28.47
N GLN A 265 16.18 -33.56 -27.59
CA GLN A 265 17.50 -34.21 -27.69
C GLN A 265 17.49 -35.63 -27.10
N GLY A 266 16.71 -35.87 -26.04
CA GLY A 266 16.55 -37.22 -25.46
C GLY A 266 15.87 -38.22 -26.41
N ASP A 267 14.91 -37.76 -27.22
CA ASP A 267 14.29 -38.59 -28.26
C ASP A 267 15.26 -38.90 -29.41
N GLN A 268 16.26 -38.05 -29.70
CA GLN A 268 17.23 -38.33 -30.77
C GLN A 268 18.27 -39.40 -30.39
N VAL A 269 18.62 -39.52 -29.11
CA VAL A 269 19.60 -40.53 -28.65
C VAL A 269 19.00 -41.94 -28.62
N LEU A 270 17.69 -42.07 -28.40
CA LEU A 270 17.01 -43.38 -28.37
C LEU A 270 16.75 -43.98 -29.76
N PHE A 271 16.96 -43.25 -30.86
CA PHE A 271 16.84 -43.78 -32.22
C PHE A 271 18.17 -44.08 -32.91
N GLU A 272 19.31 -43.78 -32.28
CA GLU A 272 20.65 -44.10 -32.83
C GLU A 272 21.23 -45.42 -32.27
N GLU A 273 20.68 -45.99 -31.19
CA GLU A 273 21.17 -47.27 -30.61
C GLU A 273 20.46 -48.53 -31.14
N ASP A 274 19.45 -48.42 -32.03
CA ASP A 274 18.66 -49.55 -32.55
C ASP A 274 18.98 -49.93 -34.02
N ILE A 275 20.14 -49.52 -34.56
CA ILE A 275 20.63 -50.00 -35.87
C ILE A 275 22.07 -50.52 -35.73
N GLU A 276 22.21 -51.77 -35.29
CA GLU A 276 23.27 -52.71 -35.70
C GLU A 276 22.79 -54.16 -35.61
#